data_AF-A0A822EZJ8-F1
#
_entry.id   AF-A0A822EZJ8-F1
#
_cell.length_a   1.000
_cell.length_b   1.000
_cell.length_c   1.000
_cell.angle_alpha   90.00
_cell.angle_beta   90.00
_cell.angle_gamma   90.00
#
_symmetry.space_group_name_H-M   'P 1'
#
loop_
_entity.id
_entity.type
_entity.pdbx_description
1 polymer ?
#
loop_
_entity_poly.entity_id
_entity_poly.type
_entity_poly.pdbx_seq_one_letter_code
_entity_poly.pdbx_strand_id
1 'polypeptide(L)'
;MHYISFILLVTQSFYFIEQTHGHGYLADPPARSSAWLFDSDFKTCCTYYDHVQMFCGGTQHQWTVNGGKCSICGEAYDLKPKLFDIGGEMYLGKIVRTYIQGSIIPVKVV
;
A
#
# COMPACT_ATOMS: atom_id res chain seq x y z
N MET A 1 -32.48 -28.34 25.23
CA MET A 1 -31.79 -27.16 25.82
C MET A 1 -30.31 -27.08 25.43
N HIS A 2 -29.53 -28.17 25.46
CA HIS A 2 -28.11 -28.16 25.07
C HIS A 2 -27.83 -27.79 23.60
N TYR A 3 -28.66 -28.25 22.65
CA TYR A 3 -28.52 -27.90 21.22
C TYR A 3 -28.69 -26.41 20.93
N ILE A 4 -29.64 -25.76 21.60
CA ILE A 4 -29.90 -24.32 21.41
C ILE A 4 -28.74 -23.50 21.97
N SER A 5 -28.22 -23.89 23.13
CA SER A 5 -27.04 -23.23 23.73
C SER A 5 -25.79 -23.40 22.85
N PHE A 6 -25.61 -24.56 22.22
CA PHE A 6 -24.49 -24.80 21.30
C PHE A 6 -24.61 -23.96 20.03
N ILE A 7 -25.80 -23.89 19.43
CA ILE A 7 -26.05 -23.05 18.24
C ILE A 7 -25.80 -21.57 18.56
N LEU A 8 -26.26 -21.07 19.72
CA LEU A 8 -26.03 -19.69 20.15
C LEU A 8 -24.55 -19.37 20.39
N LEU A 9 -23.77 -20.30 20.93
CA LEU A 9 -22.32 -20.13 21.10
C LEU A 9 -21.58 -20.10 19.77
N VAL A 10 -21.96 -20.96 18.83
CA VAL A 10 -21.37 -20.98 17.48
C VAL A 10 -21.70 -19.68 16.74
N THR A 11 -22.95 -19.23 16.74
CA THR A 11 -23.32 -17.96 16.07
C THR A 11 -22.65 -16.75 16.71
N GLN A 12 -22.50 -16.72 18.04
CA GLN A 12 -21.78 -15.65 18.74
C GLN A 12 -20.29 -15.61 18.38
N SER A 13 -19.65 -16.76 18.12
CA SER A 13 -18.25 -16.82 17.71
C SER A 13 -17.99 -16.24 16.31
N PHE A 14 -18.95 -16.33 15.38
CA PHE A 14 -18.85 -15.72 14.04
C PHE A 14 -18.95 -14.19 14.05
N TYR A 15 -19.56 -13.59 15.09
CA TYR A 15 -19.67 -12.13 15.22
C TYR A 15 -18.35 -11.45 15.62
N PHE A 16 -17.31 -12.19 16.01
CA PHE A 16 -16.00 -11.65 16.41
C PHE A 16 -14.93 -11.71 15.31
N ILE A 17 -15.30 -11.97 14.06
CA ILE A 17 -14.35 -11.88 12.94
C ILE A 17 -14.14 -10.40 12.60
N GLU A 18 -13.20 -9.77 13.30
CA GLU A 18 -12.64 -8.46 12.90
C GLU A 18 -11.99 -8.59 11.52
N GLN A 19 -12.40 -7.75 10.56
CA GLN A 19 -11.76 -7.67 9.25
C GLN A 19 -10.45 -6.89 9.38
N THR A 20 -9.31 -7.59 9.33
CA THR A 20 -8.02 -6.92 9.26
C THR A 20 -7.73 -6.46 7.83
N HIS A 21 -7.47 -5.17 7.62
CA HIS A 21 -6.91 -4.68 6.36
C HIS A 21 -5.41 -4.98 6.35
N GLY A 22 -5.00 -5.99 5.59
CA GLY A 22 -3.59 -6.43 5.52
C GLY A 22 -2.69 -5.57 4.61
N HIS A 23 -3.25 -4.53 3.98
CA HIS A 23 -2.56 -3.69 3.01
C HIS A 23 -2.86 -2.23 3.31
N GLY A 24 -1.92 -1.36 2.95
CA GLY A 24 -2.06 0.06 3.13
C GLY A 24 -1.13 0.87 2.23
N TYR A 25 -1.36 2.18 2.20
CA TYR A 25 -0.62 3.11 1.36
C TYR A 25 -0.54 4.50 1.99
N LEU A 26 0.47 5.26 1.60
CA LEU A 26 0.61 6.67 1.99
C LEU A 26 -0.37 7.52 1.16
N ALA A 27 -1.39 8.04 1.83
CA ALA A 27 -2.46 8.82 1.22
C ALA A 27 -2.17 10.32 1.19
N ASP A 28 -1.48 10.85 2.21
CA ASP A 28 -1.08 12.27 2.26
C ASP A 28 0.29 12.43 2.94
N PRO A 29 1.32 12.96 2.25
CA PRO A 29 1.35 13.25 0.81
C PRO A 29 1.15 11.96 -0.01
N PRO A 30 0.37 11.96 -1.10
CA PRO A 30 0.16 10.74 -1.89
C PRO A 30 1.47 10.10 -2.35
N ALA A 31 1.68 8.81 -2.08
CA ALA A 31 2.77 8.05 -2.67
C ALA A 31 2.63 7.94 -4.19
N ARG A 32 3.74 7.69 -4.90
CA ARG A 32 3.74 7.55 -6.37
C ARG A 32 2.77 6.49 -6.88
N SER A 33 2.65 5.37 -6.16
CA SER A 33 1.72 4.28 -6.50
C SER A 33 0.25 4.67 -6.33
N SER A 34 -0.08 5.58 -5.41
CA SER A 34 -1.45 5.96 -5.05
C SER A 34 -1.86 7.37 -5.51
N ALA A 35 -0.94 8.16 -6.09
CA ALA A 35 -1.18 9.54 -6.48
C ALA A 35 -2.34 9.70 -7.46
N TRP A 36 -2.59 8.68 -8.30
CA TRP A 36 -3.71 8.65 -9.25
C TRP A 36 -5.09 8.71 -8.59
N LEU A 37 -5.21 8.37 -7.31
CA LEU A 37 -6.46 8.49 -6.55
C LEU A 37 -6.84 9.96 -6.28
N PHE A 38 -5.86 10.85 -6.26
CA PHE A 38 -6.04 12.23 -5.78
C PHE A 38 -5.77 13.29 -6.84
N ASP A 39 -5.22 12.91 -8.00
CA ASP A 39 -4.75 13.86 -9.02
C ASP A 39 -5.01 13.31 -10.43
N SER A 40 -5.65 14.14 -11.27
CA SER A 40 -6.08 13.76 -12.63
C SER A 40 -4.94 13.49 -13.59
N ASP A 41 -3.78 14.14 -13.38
CA ASP A 41 -2.63 13.96 -14.27
C ASP A 41 -2.03 12.58 -14.04
N PHE A 42 -1.91 12.17 -12.77
CA PHE A 42 -1.51 10.82 -12.41
C PHE A 42 -2.55 9.79 -12.84
N LYS A 43 -3.84 10.09 -12.74
CA LYS A 43 -4.89 9.19 -13.24
C LYS A 43 -4.79 8.94 -14.75
N THR A 44 -4.47 9.97 -15.52
CA THR A 44 -4.34 9.86 -16.98
C THR A 44 -3.05 9.16 -17.39
N CYS A 45 -1.93 9.50 -16.75
CA CYS A 45 -0.61 8.94 -17.09
C CYS A 45 -0.38 7.54 -16.52
N CYS A 46 -0.69 7.35 -15.24
CA CYS A 46 -0.03 6.32 -14.45
C CYS A 46 -0.96 5.78 -13.34
N THR A 47 -2.15 5.29 -13.74
CA THR A 47 -3.08 4.56 -12.86
C THR A 47 -2.51 3.20 -12.48
N TYR A 48 -2.45 2.89 -11.18
CA TYR A 48 -1.93 1.63 -10.66
C TYR A 48 -2.89 1.04 -9.62
N TYR A 49 -3.69 0.04 -10.01
CA TYR A 49 -4.73 -0.51 -9.15
C TYR A 49 -4.19 -1.24 -7.92
N ASP A 50 -3.00 -1.85 -8.03
CA ASP A 50 -2.30 -2.54 -6.94
C ASP A 50 -1.51 -1.58 -6.03
N HIS A 51 -1.89 -0.31 -5.97
CA HIS A 51 -1.20 0.74 -5.19
C HIS A 51 -0.98 0.45 -3.70
N VAL A 52 -1.78 -0.45 -3.11
CA VAL A 52 -1.65 -0.91 -1.73
C VAL A 52 -0.68 -2.08 -1.55
N GLN A 53 -0.16 -2.63 -2.66
CA GLN A 53 0.74 -3.78 -2.71
C GLN A 53 2.21 -3.35 -2.92
N MET A 54 2.62 -2.23 -2.32
CA MET A 54 4.02 -1.79 -2.28
C MET A 54 4.79 -2.50 -1.15
N PHE A 55 4.65 -3.82 -1.11
CA PHE A 55 5.11 -4.78 -0.10
C PHE A 55 6.38 -5.55 -0.47
N CYS A 56 7.30 -4.92 -1.22
CA CYS A 56 8.60 -5.48 -1.57
C CYS A 56 8.56 -6.78 -2.41
N GLY A 57 7.46 -7.01 -3.14
CA GLY A 57 7.21 -8.25 -3.87
C GLY A 57 6.65 -9.40 -3.02
N GLY A 58 6.29 -9.12 -1.76
CA GLY A 58 5.80 -10.09 -0.79
C GLY A 58 6.90 -10.67 0.09
N THR A 59 6.54 -11.06 1.32
CA THR A 59 7.48 -11.50 2.37
C THR A 59 8.41 -12.61 1.90
N GLN A 60 7.90 -13.65 1.24
CA GLN A 60 8.72 -14.76 0.78
C GLN A 60 9.74 -14.31 -0.28
N HIS A 61 9.31 -13.50 -1.23
CA HIS A 61 10.19 -13.00 -2.30
C HIS A 61 11.26 -12.07 -1.72
N GLN A 62 10.87 -11.16 -0.83
CA GLN A 62 11.80 -10.26 -0.13
C GLN A 62 12.90 -11.03 0.61
N TRP A 63 12.55 -12.00 1.45
CA TRP A 63 13.50 -12.64 2.34
C TRP A 63 14.27 -13.79 1.69
N THR A 64 13.60 -14.60 0.87
CA THR A 64 14.21 -15.81 0.30
C THR A 64 14.94 -15.53 -1.00
N VAL A 65 14.42 -14.62 -1.84
CA VAL A 65 15.01 -14.32 -3.17
C VAL A 65 15.89 -13.08 -3.09
N ASN A 66 15.37 -12.00 -2.50
CA ASN A 66 16.03 -10.69 -2.49
C ASN A 66 16.96 -10.45 -1.29
N GLY A 67 17.14 -11.43 -0.41
CA GLY A 67 18.03 -11.32 0.75
C GLY A 67 17.64 -10.20 1.71
N GLY A 68 16.33 -10.02 1.92
CA GLY A 68 15.75 -8.97 2.78
C GLY A 68 15.61 -7.61 2.10
N LYS A 69 16.11 -7.44 0.87
CA LYS A 69 16.13 -6.15 0.18
C LYS A 69 14.76 -5.77 -0.38
N CYS A 70 14.50 -4.47 -0.41
CA CYS A 70 13.31 -3.87 -0.98
C CYS A 70 13.70 -2.66 -1.84
N SER A 71 12.90 -2.34 -2.87
CA SER A 71 13.12 -1.11 -3.65
C SER A 71 12.71 0.11 -2.84
N ILE A 72 13.30 1.27 -3.15
CA ILE A 72 13.03 2.51 -2.40
C ILE A 72 11.55 2.94 -2.46
N CYS A 73 10.85 2.61 -3.55
CA CYS A 73 9.43 2.89 -3.71
C CYS A 73 8.51 1.72 -3.26
N GLY A 74 9.04 0.64 -2.68
CA GLY A 74 8.26 -0.50 -2.18
C GLY A 74 8.01 -1.64 -3.18
N GLU A 75 8.55 -1.54 -4.40
CA GLU A 75 8.52 -2.62 -5.39
C GLU A 75 9.47 -3.78 -5.01
N ALA A 76 9.28 -4.98 -5.58
CA ALA A 76 10.23 -6.08 -5.46
C ALA A 76 11.65 -5.63 -5.85
N TYR A 77 12.68 -5.95 -5.05
CA TYR A 77 14.03 -5.40 -5.23
C TYR A 77 14.67 -5.78 -6.58
N ASP A 78 14.34 -6.93 -7.12
CA ASP A 78 14.80 -7.46 -8.40
C ASP A 78 13.97 -7.00 -9.61
N LEU A 79 12.82 -6.34 -9.41
CA LEU A 79 12.01 -5.81 -10.51
C LEU A 79 12.81 -4.82 -11.38
N LYS A 80 12.83 -5.03 -12.70
CA LYS A 80 13.48 -4.14 -13.67
C LYS A 80 12.65 -4.08 -14.96
N PRO A 81 12.29 -2.88 -15.47
CA PRO A 81 12.53 -1.57 -14.86
C PRO A 81 11.71 -1.35 -13.59
N LYS A 82 12.15 -0.46 -12.72
CA LYS A 82 11.36 0.04 -11.59
C LYS A 82 10.32 1.01 -12.12
N LEU A 83 9.05 0.79 -11.82
CA LEU A 83 7.95 1.58 -12.39
C LEU A 83 7.94 3.00 -11.81
N PHE A 84 8.20 3.13 -10.51
CA PHE A 84 8.02 4.39 -9.79
C PHE A 84 9.32 5.13 -9.51
N ASP A 85 10.49 4.53 -9.74
CA ASP A 85 11.77 5.23 -9.62
C ASP A 85 11.91 6.34 -10.68
N ILE A 86 12.89 7.23 -10.49
CA ILE A 86 13.12 8.33 -11.45
C ILE A 86 13.40 7.74 -12.83
N GLY A 87 12.58 8.14 -13.82
CA GLY A 87 12.65 7.63 -15.19
C GLY A 87 11.89 6.32 -15.44
N GLY A 88 11.23 5.77 -14.41
CA GLY A 88 10.30 4.65 -14.57
C GLY A 88 9.04 5.05 -15.34
N GLU A 89 8.34 4.05 -15.89
CA GLU A 89 7.15 4.25 -16.72
C GLU A 89 6.01 4.99 -15.99
N MET A 90 5.94 4.85 -14.66
CA MET A 90 4.91 5.46 -13.83
C MET A 90 5.41 6.72 -13.09
N TYR A 91 6.59 7.23 -13.46
CA TYR A 91 7.19 8.42 -12.85
C TYR A 91 6.85 9.68 -13.65
N LEU A 92 5.97 10.52 -13.09
CA LEU A 92 5.60 11.80 -13.70
C LEU A 92 6.51 12.97 -13.29
N GLY A 93 7.29 12.83 -12.21
CA GLY A 93 8.12 13.93 -11.66
C GLY A 93 7.34 15.11 -11.08
N LYS A 94 6.02 14.99 -10.94
CA LYS A 94 5.13 16.03 -10.38
C LYS A 94 5.21 16.08 -8.84
N ILE A 95 5.32 17.29 -8.30
CA ILE A 95 5.28 17.55 -6.84
C ILE A 95 3.84 17.43 -6.34
N VAL A 96 3.59 16.57 -5.35
CA VAL A 96 2.26 16.36 -4.77
C VAL A 96 1.96 17.25 -3.56
N ARG A 97 3.00 17.72 -2.85
CA ARG A 97 2.93 18.62 -1.70
C ARG A 97 4.21 19.45 -1.58
N THR A 98 4.09 20.65 -1.01
CA THR A 98 5.21 21.54 -0.69
C THR A 98 5.15 21.88 0.78
N TYR A 99 6.30 21.87 1.45
CA TYR A 99 6.41 22.11 2.90
C TYR A 99 7.49 23.13 3.22
N ILE A 100 7.38 23.75 4.39
CA ILE A 100 8.40 24.64 4.94
C ILE A 100 9.44 23.80 5.67
N GLN A 101 10.72 24.09 5.48
CA GLN A 101 11.79 23.38 6.18
C GLN A 101 11.60 23.46 7.70
N GLY A 102 11.66 22.31 8.37
CA GLY A 102 11.51 22.20 9.82
C GLY A 102 10.05 22.21 10.32
N SER A 103 9.05 22.35 9.44
CA SER A 103 7.64 22.27 9.86
C SER A 103 7.24 20.84 10.22
N ILE A 104 6.39 20.70 11.24
CA ILE A 104 5.65 19.44 11.49
C ILE A 104 4.56 19.33 10.43
N ILE A 105 4.51 18.20 9.74
CA ILE A 105 3.53 17.96 8.68
C ILE A 105 2.56 16.85 9.08
N PRO A 106 1.26 16.99 8.78
CA PRO A 106 0.33 15.89 8.91
C PRO A 106 0.64 14.83 7.84
N VAL A 107 0.64 13.57 8.24
CA VAL A 107 0.83 12.43 7.36
C VAL A 107 -0.32 11.45 7.55
N LYS A 108 -0.90 10.96 6.45
CA LYS A 108 -1.98 9.98 6.48
C LYS A 108 -1.57 8.70 5.77
N VAL A 109 -1.70 7.59 6.48
CA VAL A 109 -1.63 6.22 5.95
C VAL A 109 -3.04 5.63 6.04
N VAL A 110 -3.45 4.92 4.99
CA VAL A 110 -4.71 4.17 4.89
C VAL A 110 -4.40 2.71 4.79
#